data_AF-A0A0M7AFB2-F1
#
_entry.id   AF-A0A0M7AFB2-F1
#
_cell.length_a   1.000
_cell.length_b   1.000
_cell.length_c   1.000
_cell.angle_alpha   90.00
_cell.angle_beta   90.00
_cell.angle_gamma   90.00
#
_symmetry.space_group_name_H-M   'P 1'
#
loop_
_entity.id
_entity.type
_entity.pdbx_description
1 polymer ?
#
loop_
_entity_poly.entity_id
_entity_poly.type
_entity_poly.pdbx_seq_one_letter_code
_entity_poly.pdbx_strand_id
1 'polypeptide(L)'
;MSDETAPAMDYETHESTYEGFINFSKIGTVAVLNIVLCLILFAFGGTSAVVFGWLMLIATLVASGIGMALGEKGWVPPTVVFALTGVLCILLV
;
A
#
# COMPACT_ATOMS: atom_id res chain seq x y z
N MET A 1 25.03 -16.75 -39.02
CA MET A 1 24.61 -15.46 -38.46
C MET A 1 23.11 -15.47 -38.49
N SER A 2 22.45 -15.55 -37.35
CA SER A 2 21.01 -15.28 -37.28
C SER A 2 20.80 -13.84 -37.72
N ASP A 3 19.98 -13.64 -38.74
CA ASP A 3 19.60 -12.32 -39.23
C ASP A 3 19.18 -11.42 -38.04
N GLU A 4 19.86 -10.29 -37.85
CA GLU A 4 19.51 -9.24 -36.88
C GLU A 4 18.25 -8.49 -37.32
N THR A 5 17.18 -9.21 -37.61
CA THR A 5 15.84 -8.66 -37.93
C THR A 5 14.94 -8.60 -36.69
N ALA A 6 15.52 -8.69 -35.49
CA ALA A 6 14.76 -8.46 -34.27
C ALA A 6 14.33 -6.98 -34.20
N PRO A 7 13.03 -6.68 -34.11
CA PRO A 7 12.56 -5.31 -33.96
C PRO A 7 13.18 -4.69 -32.70
N ALA A 8 13.61 -3.44 -32.79
CA ALA A 8 14.10 -2.70 -31.63
C ALA A 8 13.03 -2.72 -30.52
N MET A 9 13.39 -3.22 -29.34
CA MET A 9 12.48 -3.31 -28.20
C MET A 9 12.08 -1.91 -27.75
N ASP A 10 10.77 -1.64 -27.63
CA ASP A 10 10.25 -0.41 -27.05
C ASP A 10 10.44 -0.40 -25.52
N TYR A 11 11.64 0.00 -25.10
CA TYR A 11 12.02 0.07 -23.69
C TYR A 11 11.20 1.07 -22.88
N GLU A 12 10.69 2.14 -23.51
CA GLU A 12 9.98 3.21 -22.81
C GLU A 12 8.70 2.69 -22.17
N THR A 13 7.91 1.92 -22.93
CA THR A 13 6.68 1.30 -22.41
C THR A 13 6.97 0.25 -21.32
N HIS A 14 8.07 -0.50 -21.46
CA HIS A 14 8.50 -1.49 -20.47
C HIS A 14 8.89 -0.84 -19.14
N GLU A 15 9.64 0.26 -19.19
CA GLU A 15 10.09 0.99 -18.00
C GLU A 15 8.92 1.66 -17.28
N SER A 16 8.01 2.32 -18.01
CA SER A 16 6.80 2.93 -17.45
C SER A 16 5.91 1.91 -16.70
N THR A 17 5.72 0.72 -17.28
CA THR A 17 4.95 -0.35 -16.63
C THR A 17 5.68 -0.89 -15.39
N TYR A 18 7.01 -1.05 -15.47
CA TYR A 18 7.83 -1.52 -14.36
C TYR A 18 7.80 -0.57 -13.16
N GLU A 19 7.88 0.75 -13.39
CA GLU A 19 7.73 1.75 -12.35
C GLU A 19 6.33 1.72 -11.73
N GLY A 20 5.29 1.57 -12.55
CA GLY A 20 3.91 1.38 -12.10
C GLY A 20 3.77 0.15 -11.20
N PHE A 21 4.36 -0.98 -11.60
CA PHE A 21 4.39 -2.20 -10.80
C PHE A 21 5.09 -2.00 -9.46
N ILE A 22 6.28 -1.38 -9.44
CA ILE A 22 7.01 -1.09 -8.21
C ILE A 22 6.17 -0.25 -7.25
N ASN A 23 5.53 0.81 -7.75
CA ASN A 23 4.72 1.70 -6.92
C ASN A 23 3.50 0.98 -6.36
N PHE A 24 2.80 0.20 -7.19
CA PHE A 24 1.70 -0.65 -6.75
C PHE A 24 2.14 -1.66 -5.68
N SER A 25 3.26 -2.35 -5.88
CA SER A 25 3.77 -3.33 -4.91
C SER A 25 4.13 -2.70 -3.57
N LYS A 26 4.75 -1.51 -3.55
CA LYS A 26 5.04 -0.77 -2.31
C LYS A 26 3.75 -0.43 -1.56
N ILE A 27 2.77 0.16 -2.26
CA ILE A 27 1.49 0.56 -1.69
C ILE A 27 0.71 -0.65 -1.18
N GLY A 28 0.62 -1.71 -2.00
CA GLY A 28 -0.10 -2.94 -1.68
C GLY A 28 0.49 -3.67 -0.47
N THR A 29 1.82 -3.73 -0.37
CA THR A 29 2.50 -4.35 0.77
C THR A 29 2.14 -3.63 2.07
N VAL A 30 2.21 -2.30 2.10
CA VAL A 30 1.86 -1.51 3.28
C VAL A 30 0.37 -1.63 3.61
N ALA A 31 -0.50 -1.63 2.60
CA ALA A 31 -1.93 -1.82 2.79
C ALA A 31 -2.25 -3.16 3.45
N VAL A 32 -1.64 -4.27 2.98
CA VAL A 32 -1.82 -5.59 3.58
C VAL A 32 -1.34 -5.63 5.02
N LEU A 33 -0.15 -5.08 5.30
CA LEU A 33 0.35 -4.97 6.68
C LEU A 33 -0.62 -4.20 7.57
N ASN A 34 -1.18 -3.09 7.08
CA ASN A 34 -2.14 -2.33 7.87
C ASN A 34 -3.48 -3.04 8.07
N ILE A 35 -3.94 -3.80 7.09
CA ILE A 35 -5.14 -4.65 7.23
C ILE A 35 -4.92 -5.67 8.35
N VAL A 36 -3.74 -6.29 8.43
CA VAL A 36 -3.41 -7.21 9.53
C VAL A 36 -3.46 -6.49 10.89
N LEU A 37 -2.96 -5.26 11.00
CA LEU A 37 -3.11 -4.47 12.23
C LEU A 37 -4.57 -4.14 12.57
N CYS A 38 -5.38 -3.82 11.56
CA CYS A 38 -6.82 -3.60 11.77
C CYS A 38 -7.51 -4.89 12.28
N LEU A 39 -7.15 -6.05 11.75
CA LEU A 39 -7.65 -7.34 12.25
C LEU A 39 -7.27 -7.57 13.71
N ILE A 40 -6.07 -7.15 14.14
CA ILE A 40 -5.66 -7.19 15.56
C ILE A 40 -6.58 -6.32 16.42
N LEU A 41 -6.85 -5.07 15.99
CA LEU A 41 -7.78 -4.17 16.70
C LEU A 41 -9.19 -4.77 16.84
N PHE A 42 -9.68 -5.45 15.80
CA PHE A 42 -11.00 -6.09 15.81
C PHE A 42 -11.05 -7.34 16.68
N ALA A 43 -10.00 -8.15 16.68
CA ALA A 43 -10.00 -9.45 17.34
C ALA A 43 -9.65 -9.38 18.83
N PHE A 44 -8.78 -8.44 19.22
CA PHE A 44 -8.20 -8.42 20.57
C PHE A 44 -8.51 -7.14 21.36
N GLY A 45 -9.09 -6.11 20.74
CA GLY A 45 -9.40 -4.85 21.40
C GLY A 45 -10.85 -4.72 21.90
N GLY A 46 -11.10 -3.67 22.69
CA GLY A 46 -12.45 -3.30 23.15
C GLY A 46 -13.26 -2.47 22.14
N THR A 47 -14.40 -1.92 22.55
CA THR A 47 -15.30 -1.14 21.66
C THR A 47 -14.58 0.02 20.95
N SER A 48 -13.68 0.73 21.65
CA SER A 48 -12.88 1.81 21.05
C SER A 48 -11.97 1.30 19.94
N ALA A 49 -11.28 0.17 20.15
CA ALA A 49 -10.41 -0.45 19.16
C ALA A 49 -11.17 -0.84 17.90
N VAL A 50 -12.40 -1.35 18.02
CA VAL A 50 -13.25 -1.70 16.87
C VAL A 50 -13.62 -0.45 16.05
N VAL A 51 -13.99 0.65 16.70
CA VAL A 51 -14.29 1.91 16.00
C VAL A 51 -13.06 2.42 15.25
N PHE A 52 -11.90 2.45 15.91
CA PHE A 52 -10.66 2.87 15.27
C PHE A 52 -10.21 1.91 14.16
N GLY A 53 -10.42 0.59 14.31
CA GLY A 53 -10.13 -0.39 13.26
C GLY A 53 -10.88 -0.10 11.96
N TRP A 54 -12.16 0.29 12.03
CA TRP A 54 -12.93 0.70 10.85
C TRP A 54 -12.41 2.01 10.25
N LEU A 55 -12.13 3.02 11.09
CA LEU A 55 -11.57 4.29 10.63
C LEU A 55 -10.22 4.09 9.91
N MET A 56 -9.34 3.26 10.47
CA MET A 56 -8.03 2.98 9.89
C MET A 56 -8.12 2.12 8.62
N LEU A 57 -9.08 1.19 8.54
CA LEU A 57 -9.32 0.41 7.32
C LEU A 57 -9.75 1.32 6.16
N ILE A 58 -10.71 2.22 6.40
CA ILE A 58 -11.15 3.21 5.41
C ILE A 58 -9.98 4.14 5.03
N ALA A 59 -9.24 4.64 6.03
CA ALA A 59 -8.07 5.48 5.79
C ALA A 59 -7.02 4.76 4.94
N THR A 60 -6.85 3.44 5.09
CA THR A 60 -5.94 2.64 4.26
C THR A 60 -6.38 2.63 2.80
N LEU A 61 -7.66 2.37 2.54
CA LEU A 61 -8.18 2.35 1.17
C LEU A 61 -8.03 3.70 0.48
N VAL A 62 -8.35 4.79 1.20
CA VAL A 62 -8.20 6.15 0.70
C VAL A 62 -6.72 6.50 0.49
N ALA A 63 -5.85 6.21 1.46
CA ALA A 63 -4.42 6.51 1.38
C ALA A 63 -3.73 5.70 0.27
N SER A 64 -4.11 4.43 0.07
CA SER A 64 -3.63 3.62 -1.05
C SER A 64 -4.11 4.17 -2.39
N GLY A 65 -5.38 4.60 -2.50
CA GLY A 65 -5.88 5.26 -3.71
C GLY A 65 -5.14 6.55 -4.03
N ILE A 66 -4.90 7.40 -3.04
CA ILE A 66 -4.06 8.60 -3.18
C ILE A 66 -2.63 8.21 -3.58
N GLY A 67 -2.08 7.17 -2.95
CA GLY A 67 -0.74 6.66 -3.25
C GLY A 67 -0.58 6.28 -4.73
N MET A 68 -1.58 5.62 -5.31
CA MET A 68 -1.55 5.24 -6.73
C MET A 68 -1.49 6.45 -7.68
N ALA A 69 -2.02 7.59 -7.27
CA ALA A 69 -1.98 8.83 -8.05
C ALA A 69 -0.65 9.63 -7.89
N LEU A 70 0.17 9.32 -6.88
CA LEU A 70 1.38 10.07 -6.53
C LEU A 70 2.69 9.47 -7.09
N GLY A 71 2.61 8.36 -7.84
CA GLY A 71 3.77 7.73 -8.48
C GLY A 71 4.84 7.31 -7.46
N GLU A 72 6.08 7.74 -7.67
CA GLU A 72 7.26 7.32 -6.90
C GLU A 72 7.12 7.51 -5.37
N LYS A 73 6.43 8.57 -4.94
CA LYS A 73 6.18 8.87 -3.51
C LYS A 73 4.84 8.33 -3.00
N GLY A 74 4.15 7.53 -3.80
CA GLY A 74 2.84 6.95 -3.49
C GLY A 74 2.80 6.07 -2.25
N TRP A 75 3.95 5.56 -1.81
CA TRP A 75 4.06 4.75 -0.60
C TRP A 75 3.92 5.57 0.70
N VAL A 76 4.11 6.88 0.67
CA VAL A 76 4.14 7.72 1.89
C VAL A 76 2.78 7.76 2.60
N PRO A 77 1.64 8.10 1.94
CA PRO A 77 0.34 8.13 2.61
C PRO A 77 -0.05 6.82 3.29
N PRO A 78 0.00 5.64 2.65
CA PRO A 78 -0.39 4.40 3.32
C PRO A 78 0.58 4.04 4.47
N THR A 79 1.85 4.42 4.39
CA THR A 79 2.81 4.20 5.49
C THR A 79 2.51 5.04 6.72
N VAL A 80 2.05 6.28 6.54
CA VAL A 80 1.61 7.13 7.66
C VAL A 80 0.41 6.49 8.35
N VAL A 81 -0.58 6.02 7.59
CA VAL A 81 -1.75 5.31 8.13
C VAL A 81 -1.30 4.04 8.87
N PHE A 82 -0.39 3.26 8.29
CA PHE A 82 0.19 2.08 8.92
C PHE A 82 0.84 2.38 10.28
N ALA A 83 1.69 3.41 10.34
CA ALA A 83 2.36 3.81 11.57
C ALA A 83 1.35 4.22 12.66
N LEU A 84 0.32 4.98 12.29
CA LEU A 84 -0.75 5.40 13.21
C LEU A 84 -1.55 4.19 13.73
N THR A 85 -1.91 3.24 12.87
CA THR A 85 -2.59 2.01 13.30
C THR A 85 -1.70 1.20 14.25
N GLY A 86 -0.39 1.13 13.99
CA GLY A 86 0.56 0.46 14.88
C GLY A 86 0.57 1.07 16.28
N VAL A 87 0.57 2.41 16.37
CA VAL A 87 0.43 3.10 17.67
C VAL A 87 -0.91 2.77 18.32
N LEU A 88 -2.01 2.77 17.57
CA LEU A 88 -3.34 2.42 18.10
C LEU A 88 -3.39 0.97 18.62
N CYS A 89 -2.75 0.02 17.93
CA CYS A 89 -2.62 -1.35 18.41
C CYS A 89 -1.91 -1.41 19.76
N ILE A 90 -0.80 -0.68 19.94
CA ILE A 90 -0.06 -0.65 21.22
C ILE A 90 -0.91 -0.06 22.36
N LEU A 91 -1.82 0.87 22.06
CA LEU A 91 -2.59 1.59 23.08
C LEU A 91 -3.93 0.92 23.43
N LEU A 92 -4.51 0.16 22.50
CA LEU A 92 -5.90 -0.31 22.59
C LEU A 92 -6.04 -1.85 22.65
N VAL A 93 -4.94 -2.59 22.51
CA VAL A 93 -4.84 -4.05 22.61
C VAL A 93 -3.78 -4.40 23.64
#